data_AF-A0A1F8B6G4-F1
#
_entry.id   AF-A0A1F8B6G4-F1
#
_cell.length_a   1.000
_cell.length_b   1.000
_cell.length_c   1.000
_cell.angle_alpha   90.00
_cell.angle_beta   90.00
_cell.angle_gamma   90.00
#
_symmetry.space_group_name_H-M   'P 1'
#
loop_
_entity.id
_entity.type
_entity.pdbx_description
1 polymer ?
#
loop_
_entity_poly.entity_id
_entity_poly.type
_entity_poly.pdbx_seq_one_letter_code
_entity_poly.pdbx_strand_id
1 'polypeptide(L)'
;MCFGNTVKAQVTSSGIATSAPVADTEAQDGDVICTYTNGNRRCDKDYDPAMYGVISDNPAASVEDEELENSRLVVSSGVATVRITSINGNISEGDFLTSSESQGISQKATRNGYVLGMALEDYQSDNPDAVGRIQVMINIHPSGAFSGSRGNLLQFIREGLTVPIFEPIESLRYLLAIAIILISFTLGMIYFGRASRAGIEAIGRNPLAKRVIQFTVLLNISLTIIIILVGLAIAYLILIL
;
A
#
# COMPACT_ATOMS: atom_id res chain seq x y z
N MET A 1 -28.76 35.90 -44.52
CA MET A 1 -27.88 36.21 -43.36
C MET A 1 -28.17 35.16 -42.29
N CYS A 2 -27.35 34.12 -42.18
CA CYS A 2 -27.46 33.17 -41.09
C CYS A 2 -26.72 33.76 -39.89
N PHE A 3 -27.47 34.10 -38.83
CA PHE A 3 -26.88 34.50 -37.56
C PHE A 3 -26.26 33.26 -36.91
N GLY A 4 -24.92 33.19 -36.93
CA GLY A 4 -24.18 32.20 -36.15
C GLY A 4 -24.24 32.57 -34.68
N ASN A 5 -25.13 31.93 -33.93
CA ASN A 5 -25.05 31.95 -32.48
C ASN A 5 -23.76 31.24 -32.08
N THR A 6 -22.80 32.03 -31.59
CA THR A 6 -21.58 31.53 -30.98
C THR A 6 -21.96 30.90 -29.64
N VAL A 7 -22.12 29.57 -29.65
CA VAL A 7 -22.22 28.80 -28.40
C VAL A 7 -20.83 28.84 -27.76
N LYS A 8 -20.64 29.70 -26.77
CA LYS A 8 -19.49 29.62 -25.88
C LYS A 8 -19.70 28.42 -24.95
N ALA A 9 -19.20 27.26 -25.35
CA ALA A 9 -19.04 26.14 -24.43
C ALA A 9 -17.90 26.49 -23.47
N GLN A 10 -18.23 27.01 -22.29
CA GLN A 10 -17.28 27.13 -21.20
C GLN A 10 -17.12 25.70 -20.65
N VAL A 11 -16.13 24.97 -21.16
CA VAL A 11 -15.86 23.58 -20.75
C VAL A 11 -15.20 23.64 -19.37
N THR A 12 -16.02 23.63 -18.32
CA THR A 12 -15.56 23.66 -16.93
C THR A 12 -15.16 22.27 -16.42
N SER A 13 -15.38 21.21 -17.20
CA SER A 13 -15.08 19.82 -16.87
C SER A 13 -15.10 19.03 -18.18
N SER A 14 -14.24 18.01 -18.33
CA SER A 14 -14.23 17.10 -19.49
C SER A 14 -14.47 15.65 -19.08
N GLY A 15 -14.73 15.39 -17.79
CA GLY A 15 -15.04 14.06 -17.29
C GLY A 15 -16.47 13.63 -17.63
N ILE A 16 -16.65 12.31 -17.76
CA ILE A 16 -17.97 11.68 -17.81
C ILE A 16 -18.33 11.33 -16.37
N ALA A 17 -19.47 11.82 -15.89
CA ALA A 17 -20.00 11.46 -14.58
C ALA A 17 -20.98 10.29 -14.69
N THR A 18 -21.01 9.42 -13.69
CA THR A 18 -21.98 8.34 -13.57
C THR A 18 -22.76 8.49 -12.28
N SER A 19 -24.06 8.15 -12.29
CA SER A 19 -24.85 8.08 -11.05
C SER A 19 -24.26 7.06 -10.08
N ALA A 20 -23.97 7.50 -8.87
CA ALA A 20 -23.54 6.66 -7.77
C ALA A 20 -24.43 6.91 -6.53
N PRO A 21 -24.81 5.88 -5.77
CA PRO A 21 -25.63 6.07 -4.58
C PRO A 21 -24.77 6.70 -3.49
N VAL A 22 -25.08 7.92 -3.06
CA VAL A 22 -24.32 8.63 -2.01
C VAL A 22 -25.24 8.86 -0.83
N ALA A 23 -25.00 8.13 0.26
CA ALA A 23 -25.84 8.19 1.46
C ALA A 23 -25.61 9.47 2.28
N ASP A 24 -24.53 10.21 1.99
CA ASP A 24 -24.13 11.43 2.66
C ASP A 24 -24.83 12.65 2.05
N THR A 25 -25.84 13.17 2.76
CA THR A 25 -26.64 14.33 2.33
C THR A 25 -25.89 15.66 2.40
N GLU A 26 -24.78 15.70 3.14
CA GLU A 26 -23.94 16.90 3.26
C GLU A 26 -22.82 16.95 2.21
N ALA A 27 -22.76 15.94 1.33
CA ALA A 27 -21.80 15.90 0.23
C ALA A 27 -22.13 16.98 -0.82
N GLN A 28 -21.10 17.68 -1.27
CA GLN A 28 -21.19 18.84 -2.14
C GLN A 28 -20.37 18.63 -3.41
N ASP A 29 -20.64 19.48 -4.41
CA ASP A 29 -19.83 19.58 -5.61
C ASP A 29 -18.33 19.75 -5.29
N GLY A 30 -17.51 18.92 -5.93
CA GLY A 30 -16.07 18.84 -5.75
C GLY A 30 -15.61 18.02 -4.54
N ASP A 31 -16.52 17.40 -3.78
CA ASP A 31 -16.14 16.49 -2.70
C ASP A 31 -15.64 15.15 -3.26
N VAL A 32 -14.57 14.62 -2.66
CA VAL A 32 -14.08 13.26 -2.92
C VAL A 32 -14.92 12.24 -2.18
N ILE A 33 -15.38 11.22 -2.89
CA ILE A 33 -16.22 10.14 -2.38
C ILE A 33 -15.43 8.85 -2.30
N CYS A 34 -15.61 8.15 -1.18
CA CYS A 34 -15.04 6.85 -0.90
C CYS A 34 -16.15 5.81 -0.72
N THR A 35 -15.89 4.59 -1.20
CA THR A 35 -16.83 3.46 -1.10
C THR A 35 -16.47 2.59 0.09
N TYR A 36 -17.26 2.67 1.16
CA TYR A 36 -17.11 1.81 2.34
C TYR A 36 -18.21 0.75 2.41
N THR A 37 -18.10 -0.16 3.37
CA THR A 37 -19.08 -1.24 3.58
C THR A 37 -20.49 -0.74 3.92
N ASN A 38 -20.61 0.47 4.47
CA ASN A 38 -21.87 1.13 4.80
C ASN A 38 -22.38 2.09 3.71
N GLY A 39 -21.77 2.07 2.53
CA GLY A 39 -22.16 2.91 1.39
C GLY A 39 -21.13 3.98 1.03
N ASN A 40 -21.43 4.74 -0.03
CA ASN A 40 -20.58 5.84 -0.46
C ASN A 40 -20.83 7.09 0.36
N ARG A 41 -19.75 7.71 0.83
CA ARG A 41 -19.76 8.96 1.60
C ARG A 41 -18.48 9.74 1.33
N ARG A 42 -18.40 10.98 1.81
CA ARG A 42 -17.15 11.76 1.75
C ARG A 42 -15.99 10.99 2.36
N CYS A 43 -14.85 10.98 1.67
CA CYS A 43 -13.61 10.41 2.20
C CYS A 43 -13.21 11.16 3.48
N ASP A 44 -12.88 10.43 4.54
CA ASP A 44 -12.50 10.99 5.85
C ASP A 44 -11.15 10.47 6.37
N LYS A 45 -10.38 9.82 5.49
CA LYS A 45 -9.05 9.30 5.81
C LYS A 45 -8.02 9.84 4.82
N ASP A 46 -6.84 10.13 5.34
CA ASP A 46 -5.68 10.47 4.53
C ASP A 46 -5.21 9.24 3.70
N TYR A 47 -4.95 9.44 2.41
CA TYR A 47 -4.60 8.39 1.44
C TYR A 47 -5.57 7.19 1.43
N ASP A 48 -6.88 7.45 1.43
CA ASP A 48 -7.88 6.40 1.51
C ASP A 48 -7.85 5.50 0.25
N PRO A 49 -7.61 4.17 0.38
CA PRO A 49 -7.64 3.27 -0.77
C PRO A 49 -9.04 3.07 -1.35
N ALA A 50 -10.09 3.47 -0.63
CA ALA A 50 -11.47 3.34 -1.05
C ALA A 50 -11.98 4.52 -1.91
N MET A 51 -11.11 5.44 -2.34
CA MET A 51 -11.49 6.54 -3.24
C MET A 51 -12.17 6.01 -4.50
N TYR A 52 -13.35 6.56 -4.78
CA TYR A 52 -14.20 6.16 -5.90
C TYR A 52 -14.26 7.24 -6.99
N GLY A 53 -14.31 8.52 -6.60
CA GLY A 53 -14.41 9.63 -7.53
C GLY A 53 -14.72 10.95 -6.85
N VAL A 54 -15.05 11.96 -7.66
CA VAL A 54 -15.41 13.31 -7.18
C VAL A 54 -16.83 13.64 -7.62
N ILE A 55 -17.63 14.22 -6.73
CA ILE A 55 -18.95 14.73 -7.10
C ILE A 55 -18.81 15.90 -8.06
N SER A 56 -19.55 15.87 -9.17
CA SER A 56 -19.62 16.95 -10.13
C SER A 56 -21.07 17.26 -10.45
N ASP A 57 -21.57 18.39 -9.99
CA ASP A 57 -22.96 18.81 -10.24
C ASP A 57 -23.16 19.27 -11.70
N ASN A 58 -22.08 19.66 -12.42
CA ASN A 58 -22.14 20.10 -13.83
C ASN A 58 -21.04 19.42 -14.69
N PRO A 59 -21.14 18.11 -14.97
CA PRO A 59 -20.16 17.41 -15.81
C PRO A 59 -20.35 17.73 -17.31
N ALA A 60 -19.34 17.42 -18.13
CA ALA A 60 -19.47 17.55 -19.59
C ALA A 60 -20.47 16.57 -20.20
N ALA A 61 -20.55 15.37 -19.63
CA ALA A 61 -21.53 14.35 -19.96
C ALA A 61 -21.85 13.54 -18.70
N SER A 62 -23.10 13.12 -18.56
CA SER A 62 -23.55 12.23 -17.50
C SER A 62 -24.19 10.96 -18.06
N VAL A 63 -24.00 9.86 -17.34
CA VAL A 63 -24.80 8.64 -17.48
C VAL A 63 -25.59 8.50 -16.19
N GLU A 64 -26.89 8.78 -16.29
CA GLU A 64 -27.80 8.80 -15.16
C GLU A 64 -28.60 7.50 -15.09
N ASP A 65 -28.68 6.95 -13.88
CA ASP A 65 -29.56 5.84 -13.55
C ASP A 65 -30.78 6.39 -12.82
N GLU A 66 -31.91 6.48 -13.52
CA GLU A 66 -33.17 7.03 -13.00
C GLU A 66 -33.82 6.13 -11.93
N GLU A 67 -33.44 4.85 -11.84
CA GLU A 67 -33.95 3.92 -10.83
C GLU A 67 -33.21 4.06 -9.49
N LEU A 68 -32.08 4.78 -9.48
CA LEU A 68 -31.22 4.92 -8.32
C LEU A 68 -31.64 6.08 -7.41
N GLU A 69 -32.28 5.76 -6.29
CA GLU A 69 -32.64 6.75 -5.27
C GLU A 69 -31.38 7.35 -4.60
N ASN A 70 -31.43 8.65 -4.28
CA ASN A 70 -30.33 9.40 -3.65
C ASN A 70 -28.98 9.29 -4.39
N SER A 71 -29.03 9.30 -5.71
CA SER A 71 -27.83 9.28 -6.54
C SER A 71 -27.21 10.67 -6.70
N ARG A 72 -25.87 10.69 -6.83
CA ARG A 72 -25.10 11.86 -7.22
C ARG A 72 -24.23 11.51 -8.42
N LEU A 73 -23.96 12.52 -9.24
CA LEU A 73 -23.06 12.40 -10.38
C LEU A 73 -21.62 12.40 -9.89
N VAL A 74 -20.91 11.30 -10.12
CA VAL A 74 -19.52 11.13 -9.70
C VAL A 74 -18.62 10.93 -10.93
N VAL A 75 -17.54 11.70 -10.99
CA VAL A 75 -16.49 11.56 -11.99
C VAL A 75 -15.36 10.72 -11.41
N SER A 76 -15.16 9.52 -11.98
CA SER A 76 -14.06 8.62 -11.63
C SER A 76 -12.88 8.71 -12.61
N SER A 77 -13.05 9.42 -13.73
CA SER A 77 -12.05 9.56 -14.79
C SER A 77 -12.27 10.83 -15.61
N GLY A 78 -11.19 11.54 -15.95
CA GLY A 78 -11.22 12.77 -16.73
C GLY A 78 -11.01 14.01 -15.87
N VAL A 79 -11.40 15.18 -16.34
CA VAL A 79 -11.19 16.45 -15.61
C VAL A 79 -12.41 16.79 -14.78
N ALA A 80 -12.24 17.07 -13.48
CA ALA A 80 -13.28 17.56 -12.58
C ALA A 80 -12.77 18.67 -11.66
N THR A 81 -13.68 19.51 -11.18
CA THR A 81 -13.40 20.49 -10.12
C THR A 81 -13.35 19.77 -8.78
N VAL A 82 -12.29 19.95 -8.00
CA VAL A 82 -12.09 19.27 -6.71
C VAL A 82 -11.86 20.29 -5.61
N ARG A 83 -12.47 20.05 -4.44
CA ARG A 83 -12.22 20.83 -3.24
C ARG A 83 -10.90 20.43 -2.61
N ILE A 84 -10.03 21.40 -2.37
CA ILE A 84 -8.67 21.17 -1.90
C ILE A 84 -8.32 22.01 -0.66
N THR A 85 -7.27 21.59 0.04
CA THR A 85 -6.61 22.34 1.13
C THR A 85 -5.10 22.42 0.87
N SER A 86 -4.47 23.47 1.41
CA SER A 86 -3.01 23.64 1.44
C SER A 86 -2.36 23.10 2.73
N ILE A 87 -3.02 22.21 3.49
CA ILE A 87 -2.49 21.63 4.74
C ILE A 87 -1.13 20.93 4.55
N ASN A 88 -0.91 20.31 3.38
CA ASN A 88 0.36 19.68 3.00
C ASN A 88 1.23 20.58 2.11
N GLY A 89 0.97 21.90 2.14
CA GLY A 89 1.63 22.91 1.32
C GLY A 89 0.81 23.34 0.09
N ASN A 90 1.30 24.38 -0.58
CA ASN A 90 0.70 24.88 -1.81
C ASN A 90 0.74 23.82 -2.92
N ILE A 91 -0.29 23.86 -3.76
CA ILE A 91 -0.47 22.96 -4.90
C ILE A 91 -0.04 23.71 -6.15
N SER A 92 0.77 23.07 -6.97
CA SER A 92 1.14 23.53 -8.30
C SER A 92 0.60 22.59 -9.37
N GLU A 93 0.41 23.11 -10.57
CA GLU A 93 0.10 22.29 -11.75
C GLU A 93 1.10 21.13 -11.88
N GLY A 94 0.58 19.92 -12.07
CA GLY A 94 1.36 18.68 -12.11
C GLY A 94 1.55 17.98 -10.77
N ASP A 95 1.22 18.61 -9.64
CA ASP A 95 1.24 17.94 -8.35
C ASP A 95 0.15 16.86 -8.28
N PHE A 96 0.48 15.74 -7.66
CA PHE A 96 -0.53 14.72 -7.34
C PHE A 96 -1.34 15.12 -6.10
N LEU A 97 -2.62 14.78 -6.11
CA LEU A 97 -3.55 15.04 -5.02
C LEU A 97 -4.09 13.72 -4.44
N THR A 98 -4.41 13.73 -3.16
CA THR A 98 -4.98 12.58 -2.42
C THR A 98 -6.08 13.05 -1.47
N SER A 99 -6.85 12.13 -0.88
CA SER A 99 -7.82 12.47 0.16
C SER A 99 -7.12 12.96 1.44
N SER A 100 -7.78 13.85 2.18
CA SER A 100 -7.31 14.35 3.48
C SER A 100 -8.11 13.74 4.63
N GLU A 101 -7.71 14.05 5.87
CA GLU A 101 -8.51 13.77 7.06
C GLU A 101 -9.78 14.66 7.13
N SER A 102 -9.81 15.76 6.37
CA SER A 102 -10.98 16.62 6.26
C SER A 102 -11.98 16.04 5.27
N GLN A 103 -13.23 15.90 5.70
CA GLN A 103 -14.26 15.19 4.94
C GLN A 103 -14.45 15.75 3.53
N GLY A 104 -14.23 14.91 2.53
CA GLY A 104 -14.46 15.21 1.11
C GLY A 104 -13.42 16.15 0.51
N ILE A 105 -12.41 16.58 1.26
CA ILE A 105 -11.42 17.55 0.80
C ILE A 105 -10.13 16.80 0.41
N SER A 106 -9.57 17.20 -0.73
CA SER A 106 -8.27 16.71 -1.22
C SER A 106 -7.11 17.57 -0.74
N GLN A 107 -5.92 16.99 -0.70
CA GLN A 107 -4.67 17.67 -0.35
C GLN A 107 -3.54 17.24 -1.27
N LYS A 108 -2.45 18.01 -1.26
CA LYS A 108 -1.21 17.61 -1.94
C LYS A 108 -0.70 16.26 -1.42
N ALA A 109 -0.38 15.36 -2.32
CA ALA A 109 0.28 14.10 -2.01
C ALA A 109 1.78 14.34 -1.77
N THR A 110 2.26 13.86 -0.63
CA THR A 110 3.62 14.04 -0.10
C THR A 110 4.32 12.71 0.22
N ARG A 111 3.58 11.60 0.25
CA ARG A 111 4.06 10.24 0.50
C ARG A 111 3.39 9.23 -0.43
N ASN A 112 3.91 8.01 -0.44
CA ASN A 112 3.35 6.92 -1.22
C ASN A 112 1.98 6.51 -0.68
N GLY A 113 1.05 6.18 -1.59
CA GLY A 113 -0.31 5.82 -1.25
C GLY A 113 -1.25 5.95 -2.44
N TYR A 114 -2.55 5.94 -2.18
CA TYR A 114 -3.55 6.19 -3.22
C TYR A 114 -3.61 7.67 -3.57
N VAL A 115 -3.63 7.95 -4.86
CA VAL A 115 -3.71 9.29 -5.44
C VAL A 115 -5.04 9.41 -6.18
N LEU A 116 -5.71 10.55 -6.02
CA LEU A 116 -6.95 10.89 -6.72
C LEU A 116 -6.68 11.25 -8.18
N GLY A 117 -5.58 11.96 -8.43
CA GLY A 117 -5.23 12.48 -9.74
C GLY A 117 -4.13 13.54 -9.68
N MET A 118 -4.03 14.31 -10.75
CA MET A 118 -3.03 15.36 -10.95
C MET A 118 -3.69 16.74 -11.06
N ALA A 119 -3.17 17.73 -10.34
CA ALA A 119 -3.63 19.11 -10.38
C ALA A 119 -3.36 19.73 -11.77
N LEU A 120 -4.36 20.43 -12.30
CA LEU A 120 -4.27 21.19 -13.56
C LEU A 120 -4.19 22.69 -13.32
N GLU A 121 -4.31 23.13 -12.08
CA GLU A 121 -4.26 24.53 -11.66
C GLU A 121 -3.47 24.66 -10.36
N ASP A 122 -2.88 25.85 -10.19
CA ASP A 122 -2.20 26.21 -8.95
C ASP A 122 -3.22 26.58 -7.86
N TYR A 123 -2.90 26.23 -6.61
CA TYR A 123 -3.60 26.75 -5.45
C TYR A 123 -2.61 27.16 -4.37
N GLN A 124 -2.71 28.42 -3.95
CA GLN A 124 -1.90 29.00 -2.89
C GLN A 124 -2.81 29.55 -1.80
N SER A 125 -2.58 29.11 -0.57
CA SER A 125 -3.26 29.65 0.61
C SER A 125 -2.33 29.52 1.82
N ASP A 126 -2.13 30.64 2.52
CA ASP A 126 -1.37 30.67 3.78
C ASP A 126 -2.17 30.10 4.95
N ASN A 127 -3.48 29.90 4.79
CA ASN A 127 -4.34 29.27 5.78
C ASN A 127 -4.60 27.79 5.41
N PRO A 128 -4.11 26.82 6.20
CA PRO A 128 -4.38 25.39 6.01
C PRO A 128 -5.86 25.01 6.05
N ASP A 129 -6.68 25.75 6.81
CA ASP A 129 -8.12 25.44 6.94
C ASP A 129 -8.95 26.02 5.79
N ALA A 130 -8.34 26.83 4.91
CA ALA A 130 -9.04 27.40 3.77
C ALA A 130 -9.25 26.34 2.68
N VAL A 131 -10.51 26.19 2.27
CA VAL A 131 -10.90 25.27 1.21
C VAL A 131 -10.97 26.01 -0.13
N GLY A 132 -10.15 25.58 -1.07
CA GLY A 132 -10.17 26.05 -2.46
C GLY A 132 -10.86 25.07 -3.38
N ARG A 133 -10.98 25.45 -4.65
CA ARG A 133 -11.45 24.60 -5.74
C ARG A 133 -10.49 24.73 -6.91
N ILE A 134 -10.04 23.61 -7.44
CA ILE A 134 -9.16 23.57 -8.62
C ILE A 134 -9.59 22.47 -9.58
N GLN A 135 -9.20 22.60 -10.83
CA GLN A 135 -9.33 21.55 -11.84
C GLN A 135 -8.29 20.46 -11.62
N VAL A 136 -8.73 19.20 -11.66
CA VAL A 136 -7.89 18.03 -11.44
C VAL A 136 -8.18 17.00 -12.53
N MET A 137 -7.13 16.43 -13.11
CA MET A 137 -7.23 15.23 -13.92
C MET A 137 -7.39 14.04 -12.98
N ILE A 138 -8.62 13.56 -12.83
CA ILE A 138 -8.99 12.40 -12.04
C ILE A 138 -8.44 11.14 -12.70
N ASN A 139 -7.55 10.48 -11.97
CA ASN A 139 -7.00 9.18 -12.30
C ASN A 139 -6.67 8.51 -10.96
N ILE A 140 -7.59 7.69 -10.46
CA ILE A 140 -7.44 7.09 -9.13
C ILE A 140 -6.55 5.86 -9.26
N HIS A 141 -5.36 5.92 -8.66
CA HIS A 141 -4.42 4.80 -8.68
C HIS A 141 -3.48 4.84 -7.46
N PRO A 142 -2.89 3.69 -7.07
CA PRO A 142 -1.76 3.69 -6.15
C PRO A 142 -0.55 4.35 -6.82
N SER A 143 0.18 5.19 -6.08
CA SER A 143 1.40 5.84 -6.52
C SER A 143 2.55 5.59 -5.54
N GLY A 144 3.66 5.11 -6.08
CA GLY A 144 4.95 4.95 -5.39
C GLY A 144 5.97 6.03 -5.76
N ALA A 145 5.53 7.13 -6.39
CA ALA A 145 6.40 8.16 -6.94
C ALA A 145 7.13 9.01 -5.87
N PHE A 146 6.71 8.91 -4.61
CA PHE A 146 7.24 9.70 -3.50
C PHE A 146 8.32 8.91 -2.75
N SER A 147 9.49 8.78 -3.37
CA SER A 147 10.69 8.25 -2.72
C SER A 147 11.40 9.38 -1.96
N GLY A 148 10.74 9.89 -0.91
CA GLY A 148 11.25 10.98 -0.05
C GLY A 148 11.73 10.46 1.30
N SER A 149 13.02 10.60 1.55
CA SER A 149 13.84 10.17 2.71
C SER A 149 13.42 10.70 4.12
N ARG A 150 12.13 10.73 4.48
CA ARG A 150 11.63 11.25 5.78
C ARG A 150 10.61 10.35 6.50
N GLY A 151 10.35 9.14 6.03
CA GLY A 151 9.52 8.18 6.75
C GLY A 151 10.30 7.53 7.91
N ASN A 152 9.74 7.52 9.13
CA ASN A 152 10.23 6.62 10.17
C ASN A 152 10.08 5.17 9.70
N LEU A 153 11.00 4.27 10.07
CA LEU A 153 10.93 2.84 9.72
C LEU A 153 9.56 2.21 10.03
N LEU A 154 8.93 2.65 11.13
CA LEU A 154 7.59 2.21 11.53
C LEU A 154 6.49 2.63 10.53
N GLN A 155 6.63 3.81 9.92
CA GLN A 155 5.71 4.31 8.92
C GLN A 155 5.84 3.54 7.61
N PHE A 156 7.06 3.21 7.20
CA PHE A 156 7.29 2.33 6.05
C PHE A 156 6.70 0.92 6.24
N ILE A 157 6.80 0.36 7.46
CA ILE A 157 6.16 -0.94 7.76
C ILE A 157 4.64 -0.82 7.68
N ARG A 158 4.03 0.23 8.26
CA ARG A 158 2.57 0.41 8.21
C ARG A 158 2.06 0.64 6.79
N GLU A 159 2.74 1.47 6.01
CA GLU A 159 2.37 1.75 4.62
C GLU A 159 2.55 0.52 3.73
N GLY A 160 3.64 -0.25 3.91
CA GLY A 160 3.84 -1.54 3.25
C GLY A 160 2.81 -2.62 3.61
N LEU A 161 2.20 -2.55 4.80
CA LEU A 161 1.09 -3.43 5.20
C LEU A 161 -0.25 -3.02 4.57
N THR A 162 -0.41 -1.77 4.14
CA THR A 162 -1.67 -1.23 3.59
C THR A 162 -1.77 -1.29 2.07
N VAL A 163 -0.66 -1.51 1.36
CA VAL A 163 -0.67 -1.64 -0.09
C VAL A 163 -1.09 -3.07 -0.47
N PRO A 164 -2.19 -3.28 -1.22
CA PRO A 164 -2.69 -4.61 -1.60
C PRO A 164 -1.76 -5.44 -2.52
N ILE A 165 -0.58 -4.91 -2.86
CA ILE A 165 0.28 -5.41 -3.94
C ILE A 165 1.26 -6.49 -3.43
N PHE A 166 1.48 -6.58 -2.12
CA PHE A 166 2.31 -7.62 -1.51
C PHE A 166 1.57 -8.18 -0.31
N GLU A 167 1.25 -9.47 -0.30
CA GLU A 167 0.88 -10.15 0.95
C GLU A 167 2.12 -10.13 1.86
N PRO A 168 2.21 -9.23 2.85
CA PRO A 168 3.45 -8.96 3.58
C PRO A 168 3.92 -10.18 4.38
N ILE A 169 2.97 -11.08 4.66
CA ILE A 169 3.14 -12.33 5.38
C ILE A 169 4.06 -13.27 4.59
N GLU A 170 3.96 -13.34 3.26
CA GLU A 170 4.80 -14.23 2.45
C GLU A 170 6.27 -13.81 2.47
N SER A 171 6.55 -12.51 2.32
CA SER A 171 7.92 -11.98 2.32
C SER A 171 8.62 -12.22 3.67
N LEU A 172 7.90 -12.02 4.78
CA LEU A 172 8.40 -12.27 6.12
C LEU A 172 8.67 -13.77 6.36
N ARG A 173 7.79 -14.63 5.84
CA ARG A 173 7.91 -16.10 5.89
C ARG A 173 9.20 -16.60 5.24
N TYR A 174 9.54 -16.10 4.05
CA TYR A 174 10.81 -16.44 3.38
C TYR A 174 12.04 -16.01 4.17
N LEU A 175 12.02 -14.82 4.78
CA LEU A 175 13.13 -14.32 5.59
C LEU A 175 13.34 -15.19 6.84
N LEU A 176 12.25 -15.52 7.55
CA LEU A 176 12.30 -16.41 8.72
C LEU A 176 12.78 -17.82 8.35
N ALA A 177 12.34 -18.36 7.22
CA ALA A 177 12.82 -19.66 6.73
C ALA A 177 14.33 -19.65 6.48
N ILE A 178 14.87 -18.62 5.81
CA ILE A 178 16.31 -18.46 5.58
C ILE A 178 17.06 -18.36 6.91
N ALA A 179 16.56 -17.58 7.86
CA ALA A 179 17.17 -17.43 9.18
C ALA A 179 17.22 -18.78 9.94
N ILE A 180 16.14 -19.55 9.94
CA ILE A 180 16.08 -20.87 10.59
C ILE A 180 17.04 -21.86 9.94
N ILE A 181 17.17 -21.85 8.62
CA ILE A 181 18.14 -22.68 7.88
C ILE A 181 19.56 -22.32 8.31
N LEU A 182 19.91 -21.03 8.33
CA LEU A 182 21.23 -20.56 8.73
C LEU A 182 21.55 -20.92 10.19
N ILE A 183 20.62 -20.74 11.11
CA ILE A 183 20.79 -21.07 12.53
C ILE A 183 20.95 -22.58 12.72
N SER A 184 20.10 -23.39 12.08
CA SER A 184 20.16 -24.85 12.19
C SER A 184 21.45 -25.41 11.62
N PHE A 185 21.89 -24.87 10.48
CA PHE A 185 23.15 -25.28 9.84
C PHE A 185 24.37 -24.86 10.68
N THR A 186 24.42 -23.62 11.17
CA THR A 186 25.55 -23.12 11.98
C THR A 186 25.66 -23.86 13.31
N LEU A 187 24.54 -24.09 14.02
CA LEU A 187 24.53 -24.90 15.24
C LEU A 187 24.96 -26.34 14.94
N GLY A 188 24.44 -26.95 13.87
CA GLY A 188 24.85 -28.29 13.45
C GLY A 188 26.36 -28.38 13.19
N MET A 189 26.93 -27.43 12.46
CA MET A 189 28.37 -27.36 12.19
C MET A 189 29.21 -27.18 13.47
N ILE A 190 28.77 -26.35 14.41
CA ILE A 190 29.46 -26.14 15.69
C ILE A 190 29.44 -27.41 16.55
N TYR A 191 28.28 -28.06 16.69
CA TYR A 191 28.15 -29.29 17.45
C TYR A 191 28.95 -30.44 16.81
N PHE A 192 28.83 -30.62 15.50
CA PHE A 192 29.61 -31.59 14.74
C PHE A 192 31.12 -31.37 14.91
N GLY A 193 31.59 -30.13 14.78
CA GLY A 193 33.01 -29.79 14.89
C GLY A 193 33.57 -30.09 16.28
N ARG A 194 32.82 -29.76 17.34
CA ARG A 194 33.20 -30.08 18.72
C ARG A 194 33.18 -31.58 19.00
N ALA A 195 32.10 -32.27 18.61
CA ALA A 195 31.96 -33.70 18.82
C ALA A 195 33.02 -34.52 18.06
N SER A 196 33.29 -34.14 16.81
CA SER A 196 34.30 -34.78 15.97
C SER A 196 35.71 -34.61 16.53
N ARG A 197 36.07 -33.40 17.01
CA ARG A 197 37.38 -33.16 17.62
C ARG A 197 37.60 -34.02 18.87
N ALA A 198 36.63 -34.03 19.78
CA ALA A 198 36.70 -34.85 21.00
C ALA A 198 36.77 -36.36 20.67
N GLY A 199 36.01 -36.80 19.67
CA GLY A 199 36.03 -38.16 19.14
C GLY A 199 37.38 -38.60 18.61
N ILE A 200 37.99 -37.77 17.76
CA ILE A 200 39.29 -38.04 17.13
C ILE A 200 40.40 -38.03 18.19
N GLU A 201 40.38 -37.07 19.12
CA GLU A 201 41.36 -37.00 20.21
C GLU A 201 41.29 -38.23 21.13
N ALA A 202 40.09 -38.69 21.46
CA ALA A 202 39.89 -39.89 22.28
C ALA A 202 40.40 -41.17 21.57
N ILE A 203 40.18 -41.31 20.26
CA ILE A 203 40.72 -42.43 19.46
C ILE A 203 42.26 -42.40 19.44
N GLY A 204 42.84 -41.20 19.30
CA GLY A 204 44.30 -41.02 19.31
C GLY A 204 44.96 -41.39 20.64
N ARG A 205 44.30 -41.09 21.76
CA ARG A 205 44.83 -41.37 23.11
C ARG A 205 44.63 -42.82 23.57
N ASN A 206 43.58 -43.50 23.12
CA ASN A 206 43.30 -44.88 23.54
C ASN A 206 42.85 -45.75 22.35
N PRO A 207 43.80 -46.33 21.60
CA PRO A 207 43.50 -47.14 20.43
C PRO A 207 42.80 -48.47 20.76
N LEU A 208 42.88 -48.96 22.00
CA LEU A 208 42.20 -50.19 22.44
C LEU A 208 40.67 -50.02 22.50
N ALA A 209 40.19 -48.81 22.82
CA ALA A 209 38.76 -48.48 22.87
C ALA A 209 38.20 -47.97 21.53
N LYS A 210 38.98 -48.04 20.44
CA LYS A 210 38.67 -47.47 19.12
C LYS A 210 37.25 -47.81 18.64
N ARG A 211 36.80 -49.05 18.78
CA ARG A 211 35.47 -49.49 18.30
C ARG A 211 34.33 -48.82 19.07
N VAL A 212 34.47 -48.67 20.38
CA VAL A 212 33.46 -48.02 21.24
C VAL A 212 33.43 -46.51 20.97
N ILE A 213 34.60 -45.87 20.87
CA ILE A 213 34.69 -44.43 20.61
C ILE A 213 34.17 -44.09 19.20
N GLN A 214 34.52 -44.88 18.18
CA GLN A 214 34.00 -44.71 16.83
C GLN A 214 32.47 -44.79 16.78
N PHE A 215 31.88 -45.73 17.54
CA PHE A 215 30.43 -45.85 17.64
C PHE A 215 29.79 -44.60 18.28
N THR A 216 30.36 -44.10 19.39
CA THR A 216 29.88 -42.88 20.04
C THR A 216 29.99 -41.64 19.14
N VAL A 217 31.08 -41.51 18.39
CA VAL A 217 31.27 -40.41 17.42
C VAL A 217 30.24 -40.49 16.31
N LEU A 218 30.03 -41.68 15.75
CA LEU A 218 29.05 -41.90 14.68
C LEU A 218 27.63 -41.57 15.14
N LEU A 219 27.28 -41.91 16.39
CA LEU A 219 25.99 -41.58 16.99
C LEU A 219 25.81 -40.05 17.19
N ASN A 220 26.86 -39.33 17.60
CA ASN A 220 26.79 -37.87 17.70
C ASN A 220 26.67 -37.19 16.33
N ILE A 221 27.33 -37.74 15.30
CA ILE A 221 27.22 -37.26 13.92
C ILE A 221 25.80 -37.50 13.40
N SER A 222 25.22 -38.68 13.63
CA SER A 222 23.85 -38.97 13.19
C SER A 222 22.83 -38.07 13.88
N LEU A 223 22.98 -37.83 15.19
CA LEU A 223 22.14 -36.88 15.93
C LEU A 223 22.23 -35.46 15.35
N THR A 224 23.43 -35.03 14.94
CA THR A 224 23.62 -33.71 14.33
C THR A 224 22.95 -33.60 12.96
N ILE A 225 23.03 -34.66 12.15
CA ILE A 225 22.31 -34.74 10.86
C ILE A 225 20.80 -34.64 11.09
N ILE A 226 20.27 -35.34 12.11
CA ILE A 226 18.85 -35.28 12.47
C ILE A 226 18.44 -33.85 12.85
N ILE A 227 19.24 -33.14 13.66
CA ILE A 227 18.95 -31.75 14.05
C ILE A 227 18.88 -30.84 12.81
N ILE A 228 19.81 -30.99 11.85
CA ILE A 228 19.81 -30.22 10.60
C ILE A 228 18.56 -30.55 9.75
N LEU A 229 18.21 -31.84 9.63
CA LEU A 229 17.02 -32.27 8.89
C LEU A 229 15.72 -31.75 9.51
N VAL A 230 15.63 -31.73 10.84
CA VAL A 230 14.48 -31.15 11.54
C VAL A 230 14.39 -29.64 11.28
N GLY A 231 15.51 -28.91 11.33
CA GLY A 231 15.54 -27.49 10.99
C GLY A 231 15.10 -27.20 9.55
N LEU A 232 15.56 -28.02 8.59
CA LEU A 232 15.13 -27.96 7.19
C LEU A 232 13.63 -28.29 7.02
N ALA A 233 13.13 -29.29 7.74
CA ALA A 233 11.71 -29.66 7.70
C ALA A 233 10.82 -28.55 8.25
N ILE A 234 11.23 -27.88 9.33
CA ILE A 234 10.53 -26.71 9.88
C ILE A 234 10.55 -25.56 8.86
N ALA A 235 11.70 -25.26 8.26
CA ALA A 235 11.79 -24.23 7.23
C ALA A 235 10.92 -24.54 6.00
N TYR A 236 10.88 -25.81 5.56
CA TYR A 236 10.00 -26.25 4.48
C TYR A 236 8.52 -26.13 4.85
N LEU A 237 8.15 -26.51 6.07
CA LEU A 237 6.79 -26.36 6.57
C LEU A 237 6.37 -24.89 6.63
N ILE A 238 7.29 -24.00 6.99
CA ILE A 238 7.07 -22.55 6.92
C ILE A 238 6.88 -22.09 5.46
N LEU A 239 7.55 -22.68 4.46
CA LEU A 239 7.40 -22.26 3.07
C LEU A 239 6.05 -22.68 2.45
N ILE A 240 5.46 -23.78 2.91
CA ILE A 240 4.24 -24.36 2.31
C ILE A 240 2.94 -23.89 2.98
N LEU A 241 3.00 -23.46 4.25
CA LEU A 241 1.87 -22.86 4.99
C LEU A 241 1.73 -21.38 4.66
#